data_AF-A0A2R6LMW0-F1
#
_entry.id   AF-A0A2R6LMW0-F1
#
_cell.length_a   1.000
_cell.length_b   1.000
_cell.length_c   1.000
_cell.angle_alpha   90.00
_cell.angle_beta   90.00
_cell.angle_gamma   90.00
#
_symmetry.space_group_name_H-M   'P 1'
#
loop_
_entity.id
_entity.type
_entity.pdbx_description
1 polymer ?
#
loop_
_entity_poly.entity_id
_entity_poly.type
_entity_poly.pdbx_seq_one_letter_code
_entity_poly.pdbx_strand_id
1 'polypeptide(L)'
;MVGNLLAVATPLVADPPRAFVGSIVTSGLLGLVFTLRTLQLLRRTGAVPVPATTLSTIFGVWFMAAPLLYDTDTVGFLATAGTQLAGLLVAAFATYLLVYGLTATE
;
A
#
# COMPACT_ATOMS: atom_id res chain seq x y z
N MET A 1 1.04 7.90 1.30
CA MET A 1 1.01 7.81 2.79
C MET A 1 -0.38 7.48 3.30
N VAL A 2 -1.42 8.23 2.91
CA VAL A 2 -2.81 7.98 3.34
C VAL A 2 -3.26 6.54 3.11
N GLY A 3 -2.99 5.98 1.93
CA GLY A 3 -3.31 4.57 1.65
C GLY A 3 -2.66 3.58 2.63
N ASN A 4 -1.37 3.72 2.95
CA ASN A 4 -0.73 2.85 3.94
C ASN A 4 -1.28 3.02 5.36
N LEU A 5 -1.66 4.24 5.76
CA LEU A 5 -2.31 4.49 7.05
C LEU A 5 -3.68 3.83 7.11
N LEU A 6 -4.46 3.90 6.04
CA LEU A 6 -5.75 3.22 5.92
C LEU A 6 -5.57 1.70 5.94
N ALA A 7 -4.55 1.16 5.26
CA ALA A 7 -4.25 -0.28 5.30
C ALA A 7 -3.95 -0.75 6.73
N VAL A 8 -3.25 0.05 7.54
CA VAL A 8 -2.99 -0.28 8.95
C VAL A 8 -4.24 -0.12 9.82
N ALA A 9 -4.99 0.97 9.66
CA ALA A 9 -6.09 1.33 10.55
C ALA A 9 -7.35 0.47 10.34
N THR A 10 -7.72 0.20 9.08
CA THR A 10 -8.97 -0.50 8.74
C THR A 10 -9.09 -1.89 9.41
N PRO A 11 -8.10 -2.80 9.30
CA PRO A 11 -8.20 -4.11 9.93
C PRO A 11 -8.17 -4.06 11.47
N LEU A 12 -7.72 -2.96 12.09
CA LEU A 12 -7.71 -2.83 13.55
C LEU A 12 -9.07 -2.43 14.13
N VAL A 13 -9.91 -1.76 13.34
CA VAL A 13 -11.24 -1.30 13.78
C VAL A 13 -12.37 -2.22 13.34
N ALA A 14 -12.13 -3.11 12.37
CA ALA A 14 -13.14 -3.94 11.73
C ALA A 14 -13.22 -5.38 12.26
N ASP A 15 -12.40 -5.73 13.27
CA ASP A 15 -12.32 -7.05 13.91
C ASP A 15 -12.26 -8.30 12.98
N PRO A 16 -11.39 -8.32 11.94
CA PRO A 16 -11.22 -9.48 11.07
C PRO A 16 -10.32 -10.56 11.73
N PRO A 17 -10.17 -11.76 11.11
CA PRO A 17 -9.31 -12.82 11.62
C PRO A 17 -7.87 -12.35 11.84
N ARG A 18 -7.23 -12.83 12.93
CA ARG A 18 -5.88 -12.39 13.34
C ARG A 18 -4.82 -12.58 12.24
N ALA A 19 -4.96 -13.61 11.41
CA ALA A 19 -4.07 -13.86 10.28
C ALA A 19 -4.14 -12.74 9.24
N PHE A 20 -5.35 -12.23 8.95
CA PHE A 20 -5.56 -11.10 8.05
C PHE A 20 -4.98 -9.81 8.65
N VAL A 21 -5.27 -9.53 9.92
CA VAL A 21 -4.69 -8.37 10.63
C VAL A 21 -3.17 -8.39 10.56
N GLY A 22 -2.55 -9.52 10.90
CA GLY A 22 -1.10 -9.68 10.87
C GLY A 22 -0.53 -9.41 9.47
N SER A 23 -1.11 -9.97 8.43
CA SER A 23 -0.67 -9.78 7.04
C SER A 23 -0.77 -8.32 6.58
N ILE A 24 -1.94 -7.70 6.76
CA ILE A 24 -2.20 -6.35 6.26
C ILE A 24 -1.47 -5.30 7.08
N VAL A 25 -1.45 -5.40 8.41
CA VAL A 25 -0.80 -4.40 9.27
C VAL A 25 0.72 -4.42 9.06
N THR A 26 1.35 -5.59 9.03
CA THR A 26 2.80 -5.68 8.77
C THR A 26 3.17 -5.14 7.39
N SER A 27 2.40 -5.49 6.37
CA SER A 27 2.57 -4.99 5.01
C SER A 27 2.33 -3.47 4.92
N GLY A 28 1.33 -2.95 5.63
CA GLY A 28 0.99 -1.52 5.73
C GLY A 28 2.12 -0.70 6.37
N LEU A 29 2.72 -1.22 7.45
CA LEU A 29 3.88 -0.60 8.10
C LEU A 29 5.11 -0.59 7.18
N LEU A 30 5.40 -1.71 6.50
CA LEU A 30 6.49 -1.76 5.52
C LEU A 30 6.25 -0.79 4.36
N GLY A 31 5.04 -0.75 3.81
CA GLY A 31 4.63 0.20 2.78
C GLY A 31 4.79 1.65 3.23
N LEU A 32 4.50 1.95 4.50
CA LEU A 32 4.71 3.28 5.08
C LEU A 32 6.19 3.66 5.15
N VAL A 33 7.07 2.74 5.56
CA VAL A 33 8.52 2.94 5.56
C VAL A 33 9.03 3.24 4.15
N PHE A 34 8.65 2.44 3.15
CA PHE A 34 9.06 2.68 1.76
C PHE A 34 8.53 4.02 1.24
N THR A 35 7.28 4.36 1.54
CA THR A 35 6.70 5.65 1.13
C THR A 35 7.45 6.83 1.73
N LEU A 36 7.76 6.77 3.02
CA LEU A 36 8.54 7.81 3.71
C LEU A 36 9.94 7.94 3.11
N ARG A 37 10.60 6.80 2.84
CA ARG A 37 11.93 6.81 2.22
C ARG A 37 11.90 7.37 0.80
N THR A 38 10.89 7.03 0.00
CA THR A 38 10.68 7.58 -1.34
C THR A 38 10.54 9.10 -1.29
N LEU A 39 9.73 9.62 -0.36
CA LEU A 39 9.55 11.06 -0.19
C LEU A 39 10.84 11.76 0.25
N GLN A 40 11.60 11.16 1.17
CA GLN A 40 12.89 11.68 1.62
C GLN A 40 13.90 11.76 0.47
N LEU A 41 13.98 10.72 -0.36
CA LEU A 41 14.90 10.68 -1.50
C LEU A 41 14.47 11.70 -2.56
N LEU A 42 13.19 11.72 -2.93
CA LEU A 42 12.66 12.67 -3.92
C LEU A 42 12.94 14.12 -3.51
N ARG A 43 12.77 14.47 -2.22
CA ARG A 43 13.09 15.81 -1.71
C ARG A 43 14.58 16.14 -1.73
N ARG A 44 15.46 15.14 -1.58
CA ARG A 44 16.92 15.34 -1.51
C ARG A 44 17.56 15.39 -2.89
N THR A 45 17.10 14.57 -3.83
CA THR A 45 17.76 14.39 -5.13
C THR A 45 16.94 14.95 -6.29
N GLY A 46 15.67 15.28 -6.09
CA GLY A 46 14.75 15.68 -7.16
C GLY A 46 14.34 14.52 -8.09
N ALA A 47 14.88 13.32 -7.87
CA ALA A 47 14.65 12.14 -8.72
C ALA A 47 13.75 11.13 -8.04
N VAL A 48 12.91 10.45 -8.82
CA VAL A 48 12.06 9.37 -8.32
C VAL A 48 12.89 8.09 -8.12
N PRO A 49 12.90 7.49 -6.91
CA PRO A 49 13.59 6.24 -6.68
C PRO A 49 12.77 5.05 -7.21
N VAL A 50 13.03 4.68 -8.48
CA VAL A 50 12.33 3.60 -9.21
C VAL A 50 12.15 2.32 -8.40
N PRO A 51 13.17 1.74 -7.73
CA PRO A 51 12.99 0.50 -6.96
C PRO A 51 11.96 0.62 -5.83
N ALA A 52 11.96 1.75 -5.11
CA ALA A 52 11.06 1.97 -3.98
C ALA A 52 9.62 2.24 -4.45
N THR A 53 9.45 2.90 -5.59
CA THR A 53 8.13 3.09 -6.20
C THR A 53 7.55 1.78 -6.74
N THR A 54 8.38 0.91 -7.33
CA THR A 54 7.95 -0.43 -7.77
C THR A 54 7.41 -1.25 -6.60
N LEU A 55 8.15 -1.32 -5.49
CA LEU A 55 7.68 -2.03 -4.28
C LEU A 55 6.38 -1.45 -3.75
N SER A 56 6.24 -0.13 -3.76
CA SER A 56 5.01 0.53 -3.32
C SER A 56 3.82 0.14 -4.20
N THR A 57 4.00 0.06 -5.53
CA THR A 57 2.95 -0.42 -6.44
C THR A 57 2.55 -1.85 -6.13
N ILE A 58 3.53 -2.74 -5.92
CA ILE A 58 3.27 -4.15 -5.57
C ILE A 58 2.48 -4.25 -4.26
N PHE A 59 2.86 -3.50 -3.22
CA PHE A 59 2.11 -3.47 -1.96
C PHE A 59 0.68 -2.94 -2.14
N GLY A 60 0.48 -1.91 -2.96
CA GLY A 60 -0.86 -1.41 -3.26
C GLY A 60 -1.74 -2.48 -3.92
N VAL A 61 -1.20 -3.22 -4.89
CA VAL A 61 -1.89 -4.37 -5.51
C VAL A 61 -2.15 -5.47 -4.49
N TRP A 62 -1.19 -5.77 -3.62
CA TRP A 62 -1.36 -6.76 -2.56
C TRP A 62 -2.49 -6.39 -1.61
N PHE A 63 -2.62 -5.14 -1.17
CA PHE A 63 -3.75 -4.72 -0.33
C PHE A 63 -5.11 -4.88 -1.02
N MET A 64 -5.17 -4.74 -2.35
CA MET A 64 -6.41 -5.00 -3.10
C MET A 64 -6.72 -6.49 -3.21
N ALA A 65 -5.69 -7.32 -3.40
CA ALA A 65 -5.82 -8.75 -3.63
C ALA A 65 -5.99 -9.56 -2.34
N ALA A 66 -5.35 -9.15 -1.24
CA ALA A 66 -5.32 -9.92 0.00
C ALA A 66 -6.72 -10.24 0.55
N PRO A 67 -7.69 -9.31 0.61
CA PRO A 67 -9.06 -9.64 1.04
C PRO A 67 -9.78 -10.69 0.17
N LEU A 68 -9.30 -10.97 -1.05
CA LEU A 68 -9.87 -12.02 -1.91
C LEU A 68 -9.33 -13.42 -1.55
N LEU A 69 -8.19 -13.47 -0.85
CA LEU A 69 -7.54 -14.72 -0.42
C LEU A 69 -8.02 -15.19 0.96
N TYR A 70 -8.59 -14.28 1.75
CA TYR A 70 -9.22 -14.58 3.02
C TYR A 70 -10.73 -14.41 2.82
N ASP A 71 -11.51 -15.49 2.92
CA ASP A 71 -12.95 -15.49 2.60
C ASP A 71 -13.67 -14.22 3.06
N THR A 72 -14.36 -13.55 2.15
CA THR A 72 -14.91 -12.20 2.41
C THR A 72 -15.88 -12.17 3.58
N ASP A 73 -16.63 -13.26 3.80
CA ASP A 73 -17.54 -13.43 4.95
C ASP A 73 -16.80 -13.51 6.29
N THR A 74 -15.54 -13.97 6.28
CA THR A 74 -14.70 -14.02 7.48
C THR A 74 -14.01 -12.68 7.74
N VAL A 75 -13.60 -11.96 6.70
CA VAL A 75 -12.91 -10.66 6.82
C VAL A 75 -13.88 -9.51 7.12
N GLY A 76 -15.11 -9.59 6.59
CA GLY A 76 -16.14 -8.57 6.75
C GLY A 76 -15.98 -7.40 5.78
N PHE A 77 -17.10 -6.74 5.49
CA PHE A 77 -17.17 -5.66 4.48
C PHE A 77 -16.21 -4.50 4.76
N LEU A 78 -16.17 -4.01 5.99
CA LEU A 78 -15.38 -2.81 6.33
C LEU A 78 -13.88 -3.04 6.17
N ALA A 79 -13.37 -4.17 6.66
CA ALA A 79 -11.98 -4.58 6.49
C ALA A 79 -11.62 -4.74 5.00
N THR A 80 -12.47 -5.40 4.22
CA THR A 80 -12.29 -5.58 2.78
C THR A 80 -12.26 -4.25 2.04
N ALA A 81 -13.32 -3.45 2.17
CA ALA A 81 -13.48 -2.20 1.43
C ALA A 81 -12.37 -1.19 1.78
N GLY A 82 -12.06 -1.03 3.07
CA GLY A 82 -11.02 -0.08 3.49
C GLY A 82 -9.61 -0.54 3.08
N THR A 83 -9.32 -1.85 3.11
CA THR A 83 -8.02 -2.38 2.66
C THR A 83 -7.88 -2.28 1.14
N GLN A 84 -8.95 -2.54 0.37
CA GLN A 84 -8.94 -2.38 -1.08
C GLN A 84 -8.81 -0.91 -1.49
N LEU A 85 -9.52 0.00 -0.82
CA LEU A 85 -9.37 1.45 -1.04
C LEU A 85 -7.95 1.93 -0.71
N ALA A 86 -7.40 1.46 0.41
CA ALA A 86 -6.02 1.72 0.79
C ALA A 86 -5.04 1.26 -0.31
N GLY A 87 -5.24 0.04 -0.82
CA GLY A 87 -4.47 -0.53 -1.91
C GLY A 87 -4.55 0.27 -3.20
N LEU A 88 -5.76 0.70 -3.60
CA LEU A 88 -5.98 1.55 -4.75
C LEU A 88 -5.20 2.86 -4.65
N LEU A 89 -5.28 3.53 -3.49
CA LEU A 89 -4.54 4.77 -3.25
C LEU A 89 -3.03 4.55 -3.32
N VAL A 90 -2.51 3.48 -2.73
CA VAL A 90 -1.07 3.20 -2.79
C VAL A 90 -0.64 2.88 -4.23
N ALA A 91 -1.36 1.98 -4.92
CA ALA A 91 -1.02 1.53 -6.26
C ALA A 91 -1.09 2.67 -7.28
N ALA A 92 -2.15 3.47 -7.27
CA ALA A 92 -2.33 4.56 -8.23
C ALA A 92 -1.20 5.60 -8.14
N PHE A 93 -0.89 6.08 -6.93
CA PHE A 93 0.17 7.08 -6.73
C PHE A 93 1.56 6.50 -7.00
N ALA A 94 1.83 5.27 -6.55
CA ALA A 94 3.12 4.63 -6.78
C ALA A 94 3.35 4.35 -8.27
N THR A 95 2.31 3.92 -8.99
CA THR A 95 2.38 3.68 -10.44
C THR A 95 2.64 4.97 -11.20
N TYR A 96 1.98 6.07 -10.83
CA TYR A 96 2.23 7.37 -11.44
C TYR A 96 3.69 7.81 -11.27
N LEU A 97 4.22 7.72 -10.05
CA LEU A 97 5.62 8.05 -9.78
C LEU A 97 6.57 7.10 -10.52
N LEU A 98 6.26 5.81 -10.56
CA LEU A 98 7.07 4.81 -11.26
C LEU A 98 7.15 5.13 -12.75
N VAL A 99 6.03 5.37 -13.41
CA VAL A 99 5.99 5.75 -14.83
C VAL A 99 6.83 7.00 -15.07
N TYR A 100 6.62 8.05 -14.26
CA TYR A 100 7.42 9.26 -14.35
C TYR A 100 8.92 8.98 -14.19
N GLY A 101 9.30 8.19 -13.18
CA GLY A 101 10.71 7.85 -12.92
C GLY A 101 11.36 7.03 -14.05
N LEU A 102 10.58 6.24 -14.79
CA LEU A 102 11.05 5.46 -15.94
C LEU A 102 11.16 6.31 -17.21
N THR A 103 10.34 7.36 -17.35
CA THR A 103 10.34 8.23 -18.55
C THR A 103 11.19 9.49 -18.38
N ALA A 104 11.46 9.93 -17.14
CA ALA A 104 12.26 11.12 -16.85
C ALA A 104 13.77 10.87 -16.85
N THR A 105 14.22 9.66 -17.16
CA THR A 105 15.64 9.29 -17.33
C THR A 105 16.15 9.48 -18.76
N GLU A 106 15.39 10.14 -19.63
CA GLU A 106 15.84 10.71 -20.92
C GLU A 106 16.29 12.16 -20.76
#